data_AF-A0A284R1H4-F1
#
_entry.id   AF-A0A284R1H4-F1
#
_cell.length_a   1.000
_cell.length_b   1.000
_cell.length_c   1.000
_cell.angle_alpha   90.00
_cell.angle_beta   90.00
_cell.angle_gamma   90.00
#
_symmetry.space_group_name_H-M   'P 1'
#
loop_
_entity.id
_entity.type
_entity.pdbx_description
1 polymer ?
#
loop_
_entity_poly.entity_id
_entity_poly.type
_entity_poly.pdbx_seq_one_letter_code
_entity_poly.pdbx_strand_id
1 'polypeptide(L)'
;MSSHTQSVLEFNSSDADVVLVGADDQKRRFAVHKCILSAASPAFKDMFMLPQPKATNDSLPVVDMVESSKVVFALLQFIYPVPNPVISSLDELVPVLAAAKKLDVDAAIDSLRNKLVISDHLENEPLRVYAIAARFDLQEELRVAAKYTLKKNVLDCPLSEDLKHITAYDYHRLLDLHRRHSRAMRDALEPVRYTCHHNCNPARWWTAFIQAANKELAERPSTDVIFRPEFLQNSVSGVLNQCSACPKSALFAYADLLTLKKSIDELPFTV
;
A
#
# COMPACT_ATOMS: atom_id res chain seq x y z
N MET A 1 12.90 42.67 -8.89
CA MET A 1 12.33 41.48 -8.24
C MET A 1 11.66 40.68 -9.35
N SER A 2 12.40 39.75 -9.93
CA SER A 2 12.01 39.06 -11.16
C SER A 2 10.92 38.04 -10.88
N SER A 3 9.79 38.17 -11.56
CA SER A 3 8.75 37.15 -11.61
C SER A 3 9.30 35.92 -12.32
N HIS A 4 9.48 34.82 -11.58
CA HIS A 4 9.65 33.51 -12.21
C HIS A 4 8.30 33.08 -12.76
N THR A 5 8.10 33.33 -14.04
CA THR A 5 7.04 32.69 -14.83
C THR A 5 7.34 31.20 -14.83
N GLN A 6 6.62 30.46 -13.99
CA GLN A 6 6.64 29.01 -13.99
C GLN A 6 6.18 28.57 -15.38
N SER A 7 7.12 28.12 -16.21
CA SER A 7 6.82 27.60 -17.55
C SER A 7 5.79 26.48 -17.38
N VAL A 8 4.61 26.67 -17.97
CA VAL A 8 3.59 25.63 -18.04
C VAL A 8 4.19 24.54 -18.94
N LEU A 9 4.43 23.35 -18.38
CA LEU A 9 4.91 22.22 -19.15
C LEU A 9 3.79 21.76 -20.09
N GLU A 10 3.99 21.86 -21.40
CA GLU A 10 2.92 21.62 -22.37
C GLU A 10 3.14 20.42 -23.32
N PHE A 11 4.35 19.86 -23.40
CA PHE A 11 4.75 18.82 -24.37
C PHE A 11 4.24 19.12 -25.79
N ASN A 12 4.74 20.22 -26.36
CA ASN A 12 4.37 20.70 -27.68
C ASN A 12 5.64 21.13 -28.45
N SER A 13 6.51 20.16 -28.73
CA SER A 13 7.77 20.40 -29.43
C SER A 13 7.55 20.70 -30.92
N SER A 14 8.23 21.70 -31.45
CA SER A 14 8.14 22.08 -32.87
C SER A 14 8.83 21.08 -33.81
N ASP A 15 9.79 20.34 -33.29
CA ASP A 15 10.56 19.27 -33.94
C ASP A 15 10.01 17.86 -33.66
N ALA A 16 8.80 17.78 -33.10
CA ALA A 16 8.11 16.53 -32.86
C ALA A 16 7.92 15.71 -34.15
N ASP A 17 8.01 14.39 -34.04
CA ASP A 17 7.83 13.43 -35.13
C ASP A 17 6.61 12.51 -34.90
N VAL A 18 5.86 12.73 -33.81
CA VAL A 18 4.60 12.06 -33.48
C VAL A 18 3.74 12.92 -32.55
N VAL A 19 2.42 12.74 -32.64
CA VAL A 19 1.45 13.35 -31.72
C VAL A 19 0.69 12.26 -30.97
N LEU A 20 0.74 12.27 -29.64
CA LEU A 20 -0.14 11.44 -28.80
C LEU A 20 -1.41 12.22 -28.45
N VAL A 21 -2.56 11.53 -28.44
CA VAL A 21 -3.85 12.15 -28.10
C VAL A 21 -4.51 11.36 -26.97
N GLY A 22 -4.87 12.02 -25.87
CA GLY A 22 -5.56 11.34 -24.76
C GLY A 22 -7.02 10.99 -25.09
N ALA A 23 -7.52 9.89 -24.52
CA ALA A 23 -8.91 9.45 -24.63
C ALA A 23 -9.81 10.07 -23.55
N ASP A 24 -9.94 11.39 -23.57
CA ASP A 24 -10.94 12.12 -22.79
C ASP A 24 -11.62 13.19 -23.65
N ASP A 25 -12.63 13.87 -23.11
CA ASP A 25 -13.40 14.89 -23.83
C ASP A 25 -12.54 16.06 -24.32
N GLN A 26 -11.42 16.32 -23.63
CA GLN A 26 -10.49 17.39 -23.99
C GLN A 26 -9.62 17.00 -25.19
N LYS A 27 -9.38 15.70 -25.40
CA LYS A 27 -8.53 15.15 -26.47
C LYS A 27 -7.21 15.92 -26.61
N ARG A 28 -6.55 16.20 -25.48
CA ARG A 28 -5.31 17.00 -25.48
C ARG A 28 -4.27 16.28 -26.33
N ARG A 29 -3.60 17.07 -27.19
CA ARG A 29 -2.56 16.62 -28.11
C ARG A 29 -1.19 16.91 -27.50
N PHE A 30 -0.28 15.95 -27.57
CA PHE A 30 1.10 16.06 -27.10
C PHE A 30 2.04 15.81 -28.28
N ALA A 31 2.72 16.85 -28.75
CA ALA A 31 3.69 16.75 -29.83
C ALA A 31 5.06 16.39 -29.24
N VAL A 32 5.51 15.16 -29.50
CA VAL A 32 6.61 14.48 -28.80
C VAL A 32 7.52 13.72 -29.79
N HIS A 33 8.54 13.04 -29.29
CA HIS A 33 9.61 12.43 -30.07
C HIS A 33 9.58 10.90 -29.94
N LYS A 34 9.45 10.19 -31.07
CA LYS A 34 9.47 8.73 -31.13
C LYS A 34 10.75 8.16 -30.55
N CYS A 35 11.90 8.80 -30.79
CA CYS A 35 13.18 8.34 -30.27
C CYS A 35 13.23 8.32 -28.74
N ILE A 36 12.68 9.34 -28.07
CA ILE A 36 12.62 9.42 -26.61
C ILE A 36 11.63 8.39 -26.07
N LEU A 37 10.43 8.33 -26.64
CA LEU A 37 9.41 7.33 -26.26
C LEU A 37 9.94 5.89 -26.42
N SER A 38 10.59 5.59 -27.55
CA SER A 38 11.15 4.26 -27.84
C SER A 38 12.33 3.89 -26.93
N ALA A 39 13.11 4.88 -26.50
CA ALA A 39 14.21 4.65 -25.57
C ALA A 39 13.69 4.36 -24.16
N ALA A 40 12.58 4.97 -23.77
CA ALA A 40 11.97 4.79 -22.44
C ALA A 40 11.01 3.60 -22.35
N SER A 41 10.51 3.08 -23.48
CA SER A 41 9.47 2.07 -23.52
C SER A 41 9.63 1.13 -24.73
N PRO A 42 9.83 -0.18 -24.48
CA PRO A 42 9.78 -1.21 -25.51
C PRO A 42 8.45 -1.22 -26.26
N ALA A 43 7.33 -1.03 -25.56
CA ALA A 43 6.00 -1.02 -26.17
C ALA A 43 5.84 0.10 -27.21
N PHE A 44 6.33 1.31 -26.93
CA PHE A 44 6.36 2.40 -27.91
C PHE A 44 7.30 2.09 -29.07
N LYS A 45 8.48 1.54 -28.80
CA LYS A 45 9.42 1.14 -29.83
C LYS A 45 8.79 0.16 -30.82
N ASP A 46 8.16 -0.89 -30.32
CA ASP A 46 7.50 -1.91 -31.14
C ASP A 46 6.31 -1.32 -31.91
N MET A 47 5.51 -0.47 -31.27
CA MET A 47 4.38 0.24 -31.91
C MET A 47 4.82 1.08 -33.11
N PHE A 48 5.97 1.76 -33.02
CA PHE A 48 6.50 2.58 -34.11
C PHE A 48 7.21 1.79 -35.21
N MET A 49 7.57 0.53 -34.97
CA MET A 49 8.13 -0.37 -35.99
C MET A 49 7.06 -0.98 -36.89
N LEU A 50 5.79 -0.98 -36.46
CA LEU A 50 4.70 -1.50 -37.27
C LEU A 50 4.40 -0.56 -38.46
N PRO A 51 4.11 -1.12 -39.65
CA PRO A 51 3.73 -0.31 -40.82
C PRO A 51 2.47 0.50 -40.52
N GLN A 52 2.58 1.83 -40.50
CA GLN A 52 1.41 2.69 -40.38
C GLN A 52 0.79 2.95 -41.76
N PRO A 53 -0.55 3.11 -41.86
CA PRO A 53 -1.19 3.61 -43.07
C PRO A 53 -0.54 4.93 -43.49
N LYS A 54 -0.16 5.05 -44.76
CA LYS A 54 0.50 6.26 -45.26
C LYS A 54 -0.39 7.49 -44.98
N ALA A 55 0.12 8.43 -44.18
CA ALA A 55 -0.54 9.70 -43.94
C ALA A 55 -0.72 10.42 -45.29
N THR A 56 -1.95 10.82 -45.59
CA THR A 56 -2.34 11.35 -46.90
C THR A 56 -2.01 12.83 -47.11
N ASN A 57 -1.47 13.51 -46.09
CA ASN A 57 -1.03 14.91 -46.14
C ASN A 57 0.15 15.05 -45.16
N ASP A 58 1.12 15.95 -45.41
CA ASP A 58 2.35 16.27 -44.66
C ASP A 58 2.17 16.60 -43.14
N SER A 59 1.42 15.78 -42.44
CA SER A 59 0.99 15.94 -41.06
C SER A 59 1.66 14.86 -40.21
N LEU A 60 2.04 15.22 -38.99
CA LEU A 60 2.66 14.29 -38.06
C LEU A 60 1.75 13.09 -37.79
N PRO A 61 2.30 11.87 -37.67
CA PRO A 61 1.52 10.69 -37.31
C PRO A 61 0.85 10.91 -35.95
N VAL A 62 -0.43 10.58 -35.87
CA VAL A 62 -1.24 10.74 -34.65
C VAL A 62 -1.53 9.36 -34.06
N VAL A 63 -1.29 9.21 -32.76
CA VAL A 63 -1.59 8.01 -32.00
C VAL A 63 -2.65 8.35 -30.95
N ASP A 64 -3.83 7.77 -31.11
CA ASP A 64 -4.89 7.84 -30.11
C ASP A 64 -4.57 6.87 -28.96
N MET A 65 -4.37 7.44 -27.77
CA MET A 65 -4.12 6.70 -26.53
C MET A 65 -5.43 6.21 -25.94
N VAL A 66 -5.40 5.13 -25.15
CA VAL A 66 -6.58 4.66 -24.40
C VAL A 66 -6.69 5.40 -23.06
N GLU A 67 -5.58 5.98 -22.61
CA GLU A 67 -5.43 6.69 -21.36
C GLU A 67 -5.89 8.14 -21.50
N SER A 68 -6.42 8.71 -20.41
CA SER A 68 -6.83 10.13 -20.39
C SER A 68 -5.63 11.07 -20.60
N SER A 69 -5.89 12.30 -21.03
CA SER A 69 -4.84 13.29 -21.24
C SER A 69 -4.03 13.56 -19.96
N LYS A 70 -4.64 13.48 -18.77
CA LYS A 70 -3.93 13.60 -17.49
C LYS A 70 -2.92 12.47 -17.27
N VAL A 71 -3.30 11.23 -17.58
CA VAL A 71 -2.44 10.05 -17.43
C VAL A 71 -1.29 10.09 -18.43
N VAL A 72 -1.57 10.39 -19.70
CA VAL A 72 -0.55 10.55 -20.74
C VAL A 72 0.44 11.65 -20.35
N PHE A 73 -0.05 12.79 -19.86
CA PHE A 73 0.80 13.89 -19.38
C PHE A 73 1.69 13.50 -18.20
N ALA A 74 1.18 12.71 -17.25
CA ALA A 74 1.96 12.20 -16.13
C ALA A 74 3.05 11.20 -16.60
N LEU A 75 2.72 10.31 -17.53
CA LEU A 75 3.70 9.38 -18.12
C LEU A 75 4.81 10.10 -18.88
N LEU A 76 4.46 11.12 -19.68
CA LEU A 76 5.44 11.91 -20.41
C LEU A 76 6.43 12.61 -19.45
N GLN A 77 5.99 13.02 -18.27
CA GLN A 77 6.90 13.59 -17.25
C GLN A 77 7.90 12.57 -16.69
N PHE A 78 7.57 11.28 -16.66
CA PHE A 78 8.54 10.24 -16.30
C PHE A 78 9.50 9.89 -17.45
N ILE A 79 9.06 10.07 -18.69
CA ILE A 79 9.82 9.72 -19.90
C ILE A 79 10.81 10.83 -20.30
N TYR A 80 10.39 12.08 -20.17
CA TYR A 80 11.20 13.24 -20.54
C TYR A 80 12.05 13.73 -19.36
N PRO A 81 13.17 14.42 -19.62
CA PRO A 81 14.05 14.97 -18.58
C PRO A 81 13.43 16.22 -17.93
N VAL A 82 12.29 16.05 -17.28
CA VAL A 82 11.53 17.06 -16.56
C VAL A 82 11.23 16.55 -15.15
N PRO A 83 10.75 17.40 -14.22
CA PRO A 83 10.34 16.93 -12.91
C PRO A 83 9.24 15.87 -13.01
N ASN A 84 9.37 14.81 -12.21
CA ASN A 84 8.34 13.79 -12.07
C ASN A 84 7.01 14.40 -11.61
N PRO A 85 5.86 13.82 -12.00
CA PRO A 85 4.57 14.33 -11.61
C PRO A 85 4.37 14.22 -10.10
N VAL A 86 3.70 15.23 -9.54
CA VAL A 86 3.12 15.14 -8.19
C VAL A 86 1.87 14.27 -8.29
N ILE A 87 1.82 13.21 -7.49
CA ILE A 87 0.71 12.27 -7.42
C ILE A 87 0.39 12.15 -5.94
N SER A 88 -0.83 12.57 -5.56
CA SER A 88 -1.18 12.81 -4.15
C SER A 88 -2.20 11.81 -3.61
N SER A 89 -2.78 10.97 -4.46
CA SER A 89 -3.80 10.00 -4.06
C SER A 89 -3.64 8.68 -4.82
N LEU A 90 -4.21 7.61 -4.27
CA LEU A 90 -4.29 6.31 -4.94
C LEU A 90 -5.17 6.38 -6.20
N ASP A 91 -6.18 7.26 -6.24
CA ASP A 91 -7.03 7.48 -7.42
C ASP A 91 -6.27 8.09 -8.60
N GLU A 92 -5.26 8.92 -8.33
CA GLU A 92 -4.35 9.43 -9.36
C GLU A 92 -3.26 8.42 -9.70
N LEU A 93 -2.75 7.68 -8.70
CA LEU A 93 -1.65 6.73 -8.86
C LEU A 93 -2.05 5.54 -9.72
N VAL A 94 -3.20 4.92 -9.45
CA VAL A 94 -3.61 3.65 -10.08
C VAL A 94 -3.73 3.75 -11.61
N PRO A 95 -4.39 4.76 -12.19
CA PRO A 95 -4.47 4.90 -13.65
C PRO A 95 -3.09 5.11 -14.30
N VAL A 96 -2.20 5.87 -13.65
CA VAL A 96 -0.84 6.10 -14.16
C VAL A 96 0.00 4.83 -14.08
N LEU A 97 -0.10 4.08 -12.98
CA LEU A 97 0.57 2.80 -12.82
C LEU A 97 0.08 1.76 -13.84
N ALA A 98 -1.24 1.71 -14.08
CA ALA A 98 -1.82 0.83 -15.09
C ALA A 98 -1.27 1.15 -16.49
N ALA A 99 -1.20 2.43 -16.83
CA ALA A 99 -0.66 2.87 -18.11
C ALA A 99 0.85 2.62 -18.22
N ALA A 100 1.61 2.86 -17.14
CA ALA A 100 3.04 2.58 -17.07
C ALA A 100 3.34 1.09 -17.27
N LYS A 101 2.56 0.20 -16.62
CA LYS A 101 2.64 -1.26 -16.82
C LYS A 101 2.26 -1.67 -18.23
N LYS A 102 1.21 -1.09 -18.82
CA LYS A 102 0.76 -1.42 -20.19
C LYS A 102 1.77 -0.98 -21.25
N LEU A 103 2.40 0.16 -21.04
CA LEU A 103 3.36 0.75 -21.98
C LEU A 103 4.82 0.42 -21.60
N ASP A 104 5.06 -0.49 -20.65
CA ASP A 104 6.41 -0.88 -20.19
C ASP A 104 7.34 0.32 -19.92
N VAL A 105 6.88 1.27 -19.11
CA VAL A 105 7.65 2.45 -18.70
C VAL A 105 8.25 2.21 -17.30
N ASP A 106 9.38 1.49 -17.25
CA ASP A 106 10.00 1.03 -16.00
C ASP A 106 10.29 2.16 -15.00
N ALA A 107 10.81 3.29 -15.47
CA ALA A 107 11.09 4.44 -14.61
C ALA A 107 9.83 4.98 -13.89
N ALA A 108 8.67 4.93 -14.57
CA ALA A 108 7.40 5.29 -13.97
C ALA A 108 6.94 4.22 -12.97
N ILE A 109 7.03 2.93 -13.34
CA ILE A 109 6.66 1.81 -12.46
C ILE A 109 7.46 1.88 -11.14
N ASP A 110 8.77 2.06 -11.22
CA ASP A 110 9.66 2.15 -10.06
C ASP A 110 9.39 3.38 -9.20
N SER A 111 9.04 4.52 -9.79
CA SER A 111 8.65 5.69 -9.01
C SER A 111 7.30 5.48 -8.30
N LEU A 112 6.31 4.91 -9.01
CA LEU A 112 4.95 4.75 -8.52
C LEU A 112 4.84 3.65 -7.45
N ARG A 113 5.60 2.56 -7.56
CA ARG A 113 5.61 1.51 -6.53
C ARG A 113 6.17 2.02 -5.19
N ASN A 114 7.18 2.89 -5.23
CA ASN A 114 7.71 3.54 -4.02
C ASN A 114 6.69 4.50 -3.41
N LYS A 115 5.92 5.22 -4.24
CA LYS A 115 4.83 6.09 -3.77
C LYS A 115 3.66 5.28 -3.18
N LEU A 116 3.36 4.11 -3.73
CA LEU A 116 2.26 3.25 -3.29
C LEU A 116 2.43 2.83 -1.82
N VAL A 117 3.67 2.61 -1.37
CA VAL A 117 3.99 2.18 0.00
C VAL A 117 4.42 3.32 0.92
N ILE A 118 4.03 4.56 0.63
CA ILE A 118 4.20 5.66 1.57
C ILE A 118 3.36 5.39 2.83
N SER A 119 3.91 5.78 3.99
CA SER A 119 3.30 5.52 5.31
C SER A 119 1.85 5.96 5.42
N ASP A 120 1.46 7.07 4.80
CA ASP A 120 0.09 7.59 4.87
C ASP A 120 -0.92 6.61 4.24
N HIS A 121 -0.64 6.09 3.04
CA HIS A 121 -1.50 5.11 2.38
C HIS A 121 -1.55 3.79 3.14
N LEU A 122 -0.42 3.34 3.69
CA LEU A 122 -0.32 2.10 4.45
C LEU A 122 -1.09 2.15 5.77
N GLU A 123 -1.13 3.29 6.46
CA GLU A 123 -1.85 3.41 7.73
C GLU A 123 -3.35 3.65 7.53
N ASN A 124 -3.73 4.38 6.48
CA ASN A 124 -5.12 4.78 6.22
C ASN A 124 -5.88 3.75 5.37
N GLU A 125 -5.28 3.22 4.31
CA GLU A 125 -5.93 2.36 3.30
C GLU A 125 -5.13 1.07 2.99
N PRO A 126 -4.61 0.31 3.98
CA PRO A 126 -3.70 -0.82 3.72
C PRO A 126 -4.32 -1.93 2.86
N LEU A 127 -5.63 -2.19 3.00
CA LEU A 127 -6.32 -3.20 2.19
C LEU A 127 -6.35 -2.78 0.70
N ARG A 128 -6.54 -1.49 0.43
CA ARG A 128 -6.54 -0.96 -0.93
C ARG A 128 -5.14 -1.01 -1.51
N VAL A 129 -4.11 -0.64 -0.74
CA VAL A 129 -2.69 -0.76 -1.16
C VAL A 129 -2.35 -2.22 -1.48
N TYR A 130 -2.78 -3.16 -0.63
CA TYR A 130 -2.62 -4.59 -0.88
C TYR A 130 -3.29 -5.02 -2.20
N ALA A 131 -4.52 -4.56 -2.44
CA ALA A 131 -5.25 -4.88 -3.66
C ALA A 131 -4.57 -4.34 -4.91
N ILE A 132 -4.09 -3.09 -4.88
CA ILE A 132 -3.32 -2.48 -5.97
C ILE A 132 -2.04 -3.28 -6.23
N ALA A 133 -1.29 -3.61 -5.17
CA ALA A 133 -0.05 -4.35 -5.30
C ALA A 133 -0.27 -5.76 -5.88
N ALA A 134 -1.34 -6.46 -5.44
CA ALA A 134 -1.72 -7.76 -6.00
C ALA A 134 -2.14 -7.66 -7.47
N ARG A 135 -2.98 -6.69 -7.81
CA ARG A 135 -3.44 -6.43 -9.19
C ARG A 135 -2.29 -6.23 -10.17
N PHE A 136 -1.24 -5.52 -9.77
CA PHE A 136 -0.10 -5.18 -10.63
C PHE A 136 1.13 -6.07 -10.43
N ASP A 137 0.98 -7.19 -9.71
CA ASP A 137 2.04 -8.15 -9.40
C ASP A 137 3.28 -7.52 -8.75
N LEU A 138 3.04 -6.61 -7.80
CA LEU A 138 4.06 -5.87 -7.05
C LEU A 138 4.34 -6.61 -5.73
N GLN A 139 5.06 -7.73 -5.81
CA GLN A 139 5.22 -8.67 -4.69
C GLN A 139 5.87 -8.06 -3.44
N GLU A 140 6.86 -7.17 -3.59
CA GLU A 140 7.50 -6.52 -2.44
C GLU A 140 6.53 -5.57 -1.73
N GLU A 141 5.83 -4.73 -2.50
CA GLU A 141 4.83 -3.79 -1.99
C GLU A 141 3.65 -4.52 -1.35
N LEU A 142 3.24 -5.63 -1.96
CA LEU A 142 2.18 -6.51 -1.44
C LEU A 142 2.56 -7.03 -0.06
N ARG A 143 3.81 -7.50 0.13
CA ARG A 143 4.29 -7.98 1.44
C ARG A 143 4.32 -6.86 2.48
N VAL A 144 4.71 -5.65 2.09
CA VAL A 144 4.67 -4.48 2.98
C VAL A 144 3.23 -4.18 3.39
N ALA A 145 2.32 -4.02 2.42
CA ALA A 145 0.92 -3.73 2.69
C ALA A 145 0.25 -4.80 3.55
N ALA A 146 0.54 -6.08 3.29
CA ALA A 146 0.02 -7.21 4.06
C ALA A 146 0.29 -7.06 5.58
N LYS A 147 1.48 -6.59 5.98
CA LYS A 147 1.79 -6.34 7.40
C LYS A 147 0.89 -5.29 8.02
N TYR A 148 0.60 -4.21 7.29
CA TYR A 148 -0.26 -3.14 7.78
C TYR A 148 -1.73 -3.58 7.84
N THR A 149 -2.17 -4.48 6.96
CA THR A 149 -3.52 -5.04 7.07
C THR A 149 -3.74 -5.76 8.41
N LEU A 150 -2.73 -6.38 9.01
CA LEU A 150 -2.85 -7.09 10.30
C LEU A 150 -3.25 -6.16 11.46
N LYS A 151 -3.07 -4.85 11.31
CA LYS A 151 -3.50 -3.83 12.28
C LYS A 151 -4.97 -3.44 12.12
N LYS A 152 -5.66 -3.95 11.09
CA LYS A 152 -7.05 -3.61 10.74
C LYS A 152 -7.90 -4.87 10.71
N ASN A 153 -9.19 -4.71 10.98
CA ASN A 153 -10.15 -5.76 10.68
C ASN A 153 -10.44 -5.69 9.17
N VAL A 154 -9.99 -6.68 8.42
CA VAL A 154 -10.15 -6.72 6.94
C VAL A 154 -11.61 -6.67 6.53
N LEU A 155 -12.51 -7.24 7.33
CA LEU A 155 -13.95 -7.30 7.03
C LEU A 155 -14.65 -5.95 7.25
N ASP A 156 -14.08 -5.08 8.09
CA ASP A 156 -14.61 -3.73 8.34
C ASP A 156 -13.96 -2.66 7.46
N CYS A 157 -12.94 -3.02 6.66
CA CYS A 157 -12.29 -2.09 5.76
C CYS A 157 -13.26 -1.64 4.65
N PRO A 158 -13.21 -0.36 4.22
CA PRO A 158 -14.01 0.13 3.10
C PRO A 158 -13.76 -0.68 1.83
N LEU A 159 -14.83 -0.97 1.08
CA LEU A 159 -14.71 -1.58 -0.24
C LEU A 159 -14.10 -0.56 -1.20
N SER A 160 -12.96 -0.91 -1.79
CA SER A 160 -12.35 -0.16 -2.89
C SER A 160 -12.64 -0.82 -4.23
N GLU A 161 -12.71 -0.02 -5.29
CA GLU A 161 -12.82 -0.53 -6.66
C GLU A 161 -11.61 -1.40 -7.05
N ASP A 162 -10.45 -1.17 -6.43
CA ASP A 162 -9.23 -1.96 -6.65
C ASP A 162 -9.40 -3.44 -6.26
N LEU A 163 -10.29 -3.75 -5.29
CA LEU A 163 -10.61 -5.13 -4.93
C LEU A 163 -11.33 -5.89 -6.05
N LYS A 164 -11.99 -5.21 -7.00
CA LYS A 164 -12.63 -5.86 -8.15
C LYS A 164 -11.62 -6.48 -9.12
N HIS A 165 -10.36 -6.09 -8.99
CA HIS A 165 -9.29 -6.47 -9.92
C HIS A 165 -8.32 -7.50 -9.35
N ILE A 166 -8.52 -7.94 -8.10
CA ILE A 166 -7.74 -9.04 -7.52
C ILE A 166 -8.50 -10.36 -7.65
N THR A 167 -7.77 -11.46 -7.63
CA THR A 167 -8.40 -12.77 -7.66
C THR A 167 -8.99 -13.12 -6.29
N ALA A 168 -9.99 -14.01 -6.27
CA ALA A 168 -10.45 -14.61 -5.02
C ALA A 168 -9.32 -15.35 -4.29
N TYR A 169 -8.31 -15.84 -5.02
CA TYR A 169 -7.13 -16.47 -4.46
C TYR A 169 -6.28 -15.48 -3.66
N ASP A 170 -5.99 -14.30 -4.20
CA ASP A 170 -5.23 -13.25 -3.50
C ASP A 170 -5.94 -12.79 -2.24
N TYR A 171 -7.26 -12.58 -2.33
CA TYR A 171 -8.07 -12.21 -1.17
C TYR A 171 -8.10 -13.32 -0.11
N HIS A 172 -8.29 -14.58 -0.51
CA HIS A 172 -8.27 -15.71 0.41
C HIS A 172 -6.88 -15.89 1.07
N ARG A 173 -5.79 -15.67 0.33
CA ARG A 173 -4.43 -15.69 0.86
C ARG A 173 -4.23 -14.65 1.96
N LEU A 174 -4.79 -13.44 1.79
CA LEU A 174 -4.79 -12.42 2.84
C LEU A 174 -5.55 -12.88 4.10
N LEU A 175 -6.73 -13.47 3.94
CA LEU A 175 -7.50 -13.98 5.09
C LEU A 175 -6.78 -15.12 5.80
N ASP A 176 -6.15 -16.02 5.06
CA ASP A 176 -5.34 -17.10 5.63
C ASP A 176 -4.11 -16.55 6.38
N LEU A 177 -3.45 -15.52 5.84
CA LEU A 177 -2.38 -14.80 6.54
C LEU A 177 -2.87 -14.30 7.90
N HIS A 178 -4.01 -13.59 7.94
CA HIS A 178 -4.60 -13.08 9.18
C HIS A 178 -4.87 -14.21 10.18
N ARG A 179 -5.48 -15.30 9.72
CA ARG A 179 -5.78 -16.48 10.54
C ARG A 179 -4.50 -17.12 11.11
N ARG A 180 -3.47 -17.30 10.29
CA ARG A 180 -2.19 -17.89 10.71
C ARG A 180 -1.48 -17.01 11.73
N HIS A 181 -1.42 -15.70 11.52
CA HIS A 181 -0.83 -14.76 12.46
C HIS A 181 -1.61 -14.71 13.78
N SER A 182 -2.94 -14.64 13.72
CA SER A 182 -3.80 -14.70 14.90
C SER A 182 -3.50 -15.94 15.75
N ARG A 183 -3.41 -17.11 15.12
CA ARG A 183 -3.07 -18.36 15.79
C ARG A 183 -1.68 -18.33 16.40
N ALA A 184 -0.65 -18.00 15.62
CA ALA A 184 0.74 -18.00 16.09
C ALA A 184 0.94 -17.08 17.30
N MET A 185 0.28 -15.91 17.31
CA MET A 185 0.34 -14.97 18.43
C MET A 185 -0.35 -15.52 19.68
N ARG A 186 -1.53 -16.14 19.52
CA ARG A 186 -2.24 -16.76 20.65
C ARG A 186 -1.45 -17.93 21.24
N ASP A 187 -0.87 -18.77 20.38
CA ASP A 187 -0.01 -19.88 20.79
C ASP A 187 1.24 -19.36 21.55
N ALA A 188 1.81 -18.24 21.13
CA ALA A 188 2.94 -17.60 21.83
C ALA A 188 2.56 -16.98 23.20
N LEU A 189 1.32 -16.53 23.37
CA LEU A 189 0.80 -16.00 24.63
C LEU A 189 0.40 -17.11 25.61
N GLU A 190 0.00 -18.28 25.11
CA GLU A 190 -0.52 -19.40 25.90
C GLU A 190 0.39 -19.88 27.05
N PRO A 191 1.73 -20.00 26.92
CA PRO A 191 2.58 -20.49 28.01
C PRO A 191 2.88 -19.42 29.08
N VAL A 192 2.65 -18.13 28.78
CA VAL A 192 3.09 -17.03 29.65
C VAL A 192 2.17 -16.93 30.88
N ARG A 193 2.79 -16.82 32.07
CA ARG A 193 2.09 -16.72 33.34
C ARG A 193 2.72 -15.60 34.16
N TYR A 194 1.89 -14.71 34.68
CA TYR A 194 2.26 -13.77 35.72
C TYR A 194 1.57 -14.14 37.01
N THR A 195 2.21 -13.85 38.14
CA THR A 195 1.62 -13.98 39.48
C THR A 195 1.59 -12.62 40.15
N CYS A 196 0.75 -12.48 41.18
CA CYS A 196 0.74 -11.29 42.03
C CYS A 196 1.06 -11.65 43.48
N HIS A 197 1.30 -10.64 44.32
CA HIS A 197 1.66 -10.84 45.74
C HIS A 197 0.55 -11.50 46.58
N HIS A 198 -0.69 -11.56 46.07
CA HIS A 198 -1.79 -12.32 46.67
C HIS A 198 -1.88 -13.76 46.12
N ASN A 199 -0.83 -14.27 45.48
CA ASN A 199 -0.74 -15.61 44.90
C ASN A 199 -1.87 -15.96 43.91
N CYS A 200 -2.40 -14.98 43.18
CA CYS A 200 -3.24 -15.27 42.02
C CYS A 200 -2.37 -15.92 40.93
N ASN A 201 -2.73 -17.13 40.49
CA ASN A 201 -2.00 -17.87 39.46
C ASN A 201 -2.97 -18.46 38.40
N PRO A 202 -3.07 -17.86 37.19
CA PRO A 202 -2.41 -16.61 36.80
C PRO A 202 -2.96 -15.38 37.56
N ALA A 203 -2.22 -14.29 37.53
CA ALA A 203 -2.66 -12.99 38.02
C ALA A 203 -3.95 -12.58 37.28
N ARG A 204 -4.93 -12.04 38.01
CA ARG A 204 -6.26 -11.74 37.44
C ARG A 204 -6.20 -10.77 36.26
N TRP A 205 -5.32 -9.77 36.34
CA TRP A 205 -5.11 -8.81 35.25
C TRP A 205 -4.59 -9.49 33.97
N TRP A 206 -3.75 -10.52 34.11
CA TRP A 206 -3.23 -11.29 32.98
C TRP A 206 -4.32 -12.17 32.37
N THR A 207 -5.16 -12.80 33.21
CA THR A 207 -6.32 -13.55 32.72
C THR A 207 -7.28 -12.65 31.94
N ALA A 208 -7.57 -11.45 32.45
CA ALA A 208 -8.39 -10.45 31.76
C ALA A 208 -7.75 -9.99 30.46
N PHE A 209 -6.43 -9.73 30.47
CA PHE A 209 -5.66 -9.37 29.29
C PHE A 209 -5.74 -10.46 28.21
N ILE A 210 -5.46 -11.73 28.54
CA ILE A 210 -5.50 -12.83 27.57
C ILE A 210 -6.90 -13.00 26.95
N GLN A 211 -7.96 -12.87 27.76
CA GLN A 211 -9.32 -12.94 27.24
C GLN A 211 -9.62 -11.81 26.24
N ALA A 212 -9.22 -10.59 26.56
CA ALA A 212 -9.37 -9.44 25.66
C ALA A 212 -8.48 -9.59 24.40
N ALA A 213 -7.22 -9.99 24.59
CA ALA A 213 -6.24 -10.15 23.53
C ALA A 213 -6.67 -11.22 22.53
N ASN A 214 -7.21 -12.36 23.01
CA ASN A 214 -7.72 -13.40 22.12
C ASN A 214 -8.84 -12.89 21.20
N LYS A 215 -9.73 -12.03 21.71
CA LYS A 215 -10.79 -11.41 20.88
C LYS A 215 -10.21 -10.42 19.89
N GLU A 216 -9.35 -9.50 20.35
CA GLU A 216 -8.75 -8.47 19.50
C GLU A 216 -7.89 -9.09 18.39
N LEU A 217 -7.06 -10.08 18.72
CA LEU A 217 -6.23 -10.80 17.75
C LEU A 217 -7.04 -11.64 16.75
N ALA A 218 -8.33 -11.91 17.01
CA ALA A 218 -9.20 -12.55 16.04
C ALA A 218 -9.45 -11.66 14.83
N GLU A 219 -9.53 -10.35 15.08
CA GLU A 219 -9.88 -9.33 14.11
C GLU A 219 -8.65 -8.59 13.60
N ARG A 220 -7.69 -8.33 14.49
CA ARG A 220 -6.48 -7.52 14.24
C ARG A 220 -5.25 -8.24 14.80
N PRO A 221 -4.68 -9.20 14.06
CA PRO A 221 -3.56 -10.03 14.50
C PRO A 221 -2.23 -9.25 14.51
N SER A 222 -2.11 -8.25 15.39
CA SER A 222 -0.94 -7.41 15.55
C SER A 222 -0.66 -7.10 17.02
N THR A 223 0.62 -7.18 17.41
CA THR A 223 1.03 -6.89 18.79
C THR A 223 0.82 -5.43 19.15
N ASP A 224 0.94 -4.52 18.17
CA ASP A 224 0.73 -3.08 18.36
C ASP A 224 -0.68 -2.76 18.88
N VAL A 225 -1.66 -3.65 18.63
CA VAL A 225 -3.04 -3.47 19.04
C VAL A 225 -3.28 -3.92 20.48
N ILE A 226 -2.66 -5.03 20.90
CA ILE A 226 -2.86 -5.60 22.24
C ILE A 226 -1.85 -5.07 23.28
N PHE A 227 -0.68 -4.60 22.88
CA PHE A 227 0.35 -4.06 23.79
C PHE A 227 0.32 -2.53 23.91
N ARG A 228 -0.65 -1.84 23.30
CA ARG A 228 -0.84 -0.39 23.51
C ARG A 228 -1.21 -0.07 24.96
N PRO A 229 -0.81 1.10 25.50
CA PRO A 229 -1.03 1.45 26.90
C PRO A 229 -2.50 1.34 27.35
N GLU A 230 -3.44 1.76 26.50
CA GLU A 230 -4.87 1.76 26.81
C GLU A 230 -5.43 0.33 26.97
N PHE A 231 -4.93 -0.61 26.15
CA PHE A 231 -5.35 -2.00 26.20
C PHE A 231 -4.90 -2.68 27.49
N LEU A 232 -3.64 -2.45 27.87
CA LEU A 232 -3.08 -2.94 29.12
C LEU A 232 -3.79 -2.32 30.33
N GLN A 233 -4.03 -1.00 30.30
CA GLN A 233 -4.73 -0.30 31.37
C GLN A 233 -6.15 -0.83 31.57
N ASN A 234 -6.91 -1.08 30.50
CA ASN A 234 -8.25 -1.64 30.59
C ASN A 234 -8.26 -3.03 31.24
N SER A 235 -7.26 -3.85 30.91
CA SER A 235 -7.09 -5.19 31.48
C SER A 235 -6.80 -5.16 32.99
N VAL A 236 -6.08 -4.13 33.46
CA VAL A 236 -5.77 -3.92 34.89
C VAL A 236 -6.97 -3.32 35.64
N SER A 237 -7.59 -2.28 35.08
CA SER A 237 -8.72 -1.57 35.71
C SER A 237 -9.91 -2.49 35.95
N GLY A 238 -10.18 -3.44 35.03
CA GLY A 238 -11.28 -4.40 35.15
C GLY A 238 -11.19 -5.35 36.35
N VAL A 239 -10.02 -5.47 36.98
CA VAL A 239 -9.79 -6.40 38.10
C VAL A 239 -9.48 -5.71 39.44
N LEU A 240 -9.54 -4.37 39.49
CA LEU A 240 -9.23 -3.60 40.71
C LEU A 240 -10.05 -4.04 41.93
N ASN A 241 -11.35 -4.26 41.73
CA ASN A 241 -12.27 -4.70 42.78
C ASN A 241 -12.08 -6.18 43.16
N GLN A 242 -11.31 -6.94 42.37
CA GLN A 242 -11.12 -8.37 42.56
C GLN A 242 -9.79 -8.71 43.26
N CYS A 243 -8.75 -7.88 43.07
CA CYS A 243 -7.45 -8.05 43.71
C CYS A 243 -6.63 -6.76 43.69
N SER A 244 -6.37 -6.19 44.87
CA SER A 244 -5.58 -4.95 45.03
C SER A 244 -4.08 -5.10 44.68
N ALA A 245 -3.54 -6.32 44.68
CA ALA A 245 -2.13 -6.57 44.34
C ALA A 245 -1.88 -6.72 42.82
N CYS A 246 -2.93 -6.93 42.01
CA CYS A 246 -2.80 -7.14 40.57
C CYS A 246 -2.24 -5.92 39.79
N PRO A 247 -2.68 -4.68 40.05
CA PRO A 247 -2.11 -3.51 39.38
C PRO A 247 -0.61 -3.36 39.59
N LYS A 248 -0.14 -3.56 40.83
CA LYS A 248 1.28 -3.48 41.15
C LYS A 248 2.08 -4.57 40.42
N SER A 249 1.55 -5.80 40.32
CA SER A 249 2.20 -6.86 39.53
C SER A 249 2.26 -6.55 38.03
N ALA A 250 1.24 -5.90 37.47
CA ALA A 250 1.25 -5.51 36.06
C ALA A 250 2.34 -4.46 35.76
N LEU A 251 2.54 -3.49 36.66
CA LEU A 251 3.62 -2.51 36.55
C LEU A 251 5.00 -3.18 36.58
N PHE A 252 5.20 -4.15 37.48
CA PHE A 252 6.46 -4.90 37.53
C PHE A 252 6.69 -5.80 36.31
N ALA A 253 5.62 -6.28 35.67
CA ALA A 253 5.70 -7.09 34.46
C ALA A 253 5.98 -6.28 33.18
N TYR A 254 6.02 -4.94 33.23
CA TYR A 254 6.09 -4.11 32.02
C TYR A 254 7.31 -4.40 31.13
N ALA A 255 8.49 -4.58 31.72
CA ALA A 255 9.70 -4.93 30.96
C ALA A 255 9.58 -6.31 30.28
N ASP A 256 8.98 -7.28 30.97
CA ASP A 256 8.73 -8.61 30.42
C ASP A 256 7.71 -8.55 29.28
N LEU A 257 6.68 -7.71 29.40
CA LEU A 257 5.68 -7.50 28.34
C LEU A 257 6.30 -6.90 27.07
N LEU A 258 7.25 -5.97 27.19
CA LEU A 258 7.98 -5.44 26.04
C LEU A 258 8.86 -6.52 25.37
N THR A 259 9.48 -7.38 26.19
CA THR A 259 10.27 -8.51 25.69
C THR A 259 9.39 -9.53 24.98
N LEU A 260 8.21 -9.82 25.54
CA LEU A 260 7.20 -10.69 24.93
C LEU A 260 6.64 -10.11 23.64
N LYS A 261 6.36 -8.80 23.59
CA LYS A 261 5.96 -8.12 22.35
C LYS A 261 7.00 -8.36 21.26
N LYS A 262 8.28 -8.11 21.59
CA LYS A 262 9.39 -8.26 20.65
C LYS A 262 9.52 -9.70 20.14
N SER A 263 9.42 -10.70 21.03
CA SER A 263 9.52 -12.10 20.62
C SER A 263 8.37 -12.55 19.71
N ILE A 264 7.17 -12.01 19.91
CA ILE A 264 6.03 -12.26 19.03
C ILE A 264 6.21 -11.56 17.68
N ASP A 265 6.75 -10.34 17.66
CA ASP A 265 7.02 -9.59 16.42
C ASP A 265 8.13 -10.25 15.55
N GLU A 266 9.02 -11.01 16.18
CA GLU A 266 10.09 -11.77 15.51
C GLU A 266 9.62 -13.12 14.95
N LEU A 267 8.35 -13.51 15.15
CA LEU A 267 7.81 -14.74 14.58
C LEU A 267 7.89 -14.72 13.04
N PRO A 268 8.15 -15.87 12.38
CA PRO A 268 8.27 -15.93 10.93
C PRO A 268 7.04 -15.34 10.21
N PHE A 269 7.28 -14.30 9.40
CA PHE A 269 6.25 -13.67 8.58
C PHE A 269 6.26 -14.28 7.17
N THR A 270 5.19 -15.00 6.83
CA THR A 270 5.03 -15.64 5.52
C THR A 270 3.72 -15.20 4.87
N VAL A 271 3.86 -14.37 3.83
CA VAL A 271 2.76 -13.92 2.97
C VAL A 271 2.37 -15.00 2.00
#